data_AF-T1A254-F1
#
_entry.id   AF-T1A254-F1
#
_cell.length_a   1.000
_cell.length_b   1.000
_cell.length_c   1.000
_cell.angle_alpha   90.00
_cell.angle_beta   90.00
_cell.angle_gamma   90.00
#
_symmetry.space_group_name_H-M   'P 1'
#
loop_
_entity.id
_entity.type
_entity.pdbx_description
1 polymer ?
#
loop_
_entity_poly.entity_id
_entity_poly.type
_entity_poly.pdbx_seq_one_letter_code
_entity_poly.pdbx_strand_id
1 'polypeptide(L)'
;LLVSPLARANITVVIHGVGGTLRTNILAYLSFQRYRNSKHLTARTIERFENRVDQEVRSGLEPFGYFQPTVRPTVAQTSPGNWRVILDIDPGPPVILRKADVRLTGPGATDPLFTHITAHLPFRTGEQLNEVAYEQLKSELLRTAATYGYLDARLTRHALLV
;
A
#
# COMPACT_ATOMS: atom_id res chain seq x y z
N LEU A 1 1.61 -45.14 20.63
CA LEU A 1 1.62 -43.66 20.63
C LEU A 1 1.17 -43.18 19.24
N LEU A 2 -0.11 -42.86 19.08
CA LEU A 2 -0.65 -42.27 17.85
C LEU A 2 -0.34 -40.77 17.87
N VAL A 3 0.67 -40.34 17.12
CA VAL A 3 0.95 -38.92 16.88
C VAL A 3 -0.09 -38.44 15.88
N SER A 4 -1.16 -37.80 16.38
CA SER A 4 -2.09 -37.08 15.52
C SER A 4 -1.37 -35.84 14.98
N PRO A 5 -1.24 -35.66 13.65
CA PRO A 5 -0.76 -34.40 13.11
C PRO A 5 -1.79 -33.33 13.49
N LEU A 6 -1.36 -32.34 14.27
CA LEU A 6 -2.14 -31.12 14.49
C LEU A 6 -2.43 -30.53 13.11
N ALA A 7 -3.66 -30.71 12.63
CA ALA A 7 -4.15 -30.05 11.44
C ALA A 7 -3.99 -28.54 11.67
N ARG A 8 -3.00 -27.94 11.00
CA ARG A 8 -2.77 -26.50 11.09
C ARG A 8 -3.97 -25.82 10.42
N ALA A 9 -4.75 -25.12 11.24
CA ALA A 9 -5.74 -24.17 10.74
C ALA A 9 -5.02 -23.17 9.82
N ASN A 10 -5.42 -23.15 8.55
CA ASN A 10 -4.76 -22.35 7.52
C ASN A 10 -5.77 -21.50 6.76
N ILE A 11 -5.38 -20.28 6.40
CA ILE A 11 -6.13 -19.42 5.50
C ILE A 11 -5.40 -19.38 4.16
N THR A 12 -6.06 -19.81 3.11
CA THR A 12 -5.58 -19.63 1.74
C THR A 12 -6.27 -18.43 1.12
N VAL A 13 -5.49 -17.42 0.74
CA VAL A 13 -5.99 -16.21 0.07
C VAL A 13 -5.69 -16.28 -1.42
N VAL A 14 -6.73 -16.14 -2.24
CA VAL A 14 -6.66 -16.03 -3.70
C VAL A 14 -7.17 -14.65 -4.09
N ILE A 15 -6.43 -13.94 -4.93
CA ILE A 15 -6.78 -12.59 -5.39
C ILE A 15 -6.89 -12.61 -6.91
N HIS A 16 -7.98 -12.07 -7.43
CA HIS A 16 -8.25 -11.88 -8.85
C HIS A 16 -8.41 -10.40 -9.20
N GLY A 17 -8.23 -10.06 -10.48
CA GLY A 17 -8.38 -8.69 -11.00
C GLY A 17 -7.20 -7.74 -10.75
N VAL A 18 -6.25 -8.11 -9.88
CA VAL A 18 -5.01 -7.35 -9.63
C VAL A 18 -3.78 -8.26 -9.56
N GLY A 19 -2.64 -7.76 -10.05
CA GLY A 19 -1.37 -8.48 -10.11
C GLY A 19 -0.18 -7.64 -9.64
N GLY A 20 1.01 -8.22 -9.73
CA GLY A 20 2.28 -7.53 -9.45
C GLY A 20 2.31 -6.81 -8.10
N THR A 21 2.78 -5.56 -8.11
CA THR A 21 2.94 -4.73 -6.91
C THR A 21 1.63 -4.45 -6.19
N LEU A 22 0.52 -4.28 -6.92
CA LEU A 22 -0.81 -4.06 -6.31
C LEU A 22 -1.21 -5.25 -5.43
N ARG A 23 -1.09 -6.47 -5.98
CA ARG A 23 -1.37 -7.71 -5.25
C ARG A 23 -0.47 -7.85 -4.02
N THR A 24 0.82 -7.57 -4.17
CA THR A 24 1.78 -7.63 -3.05
C THR A 24 1.41 -6.65 -1.94
N ASN A 25 1.03 -5.42 -2.30
CA ASN A 25 0.67 -4.42 -1.31
C ASN A 25 -0.64 -4.77 -0.61
N ILE A 26 -1.69 -5.19 -1.34
CA ILE A 26 -2.93 -5.68 -0.73
C ILE A 26 -2.65 -6.79 0.31
N LEU A 27 -1.84 -7.79 -0.05
CA LEU A 27 -1.47 -8.88 0.85
C LEU A 27 -0.76 -8.40 2.13
N ALA A 28 -0.04 -7.27 2.09
CA ALA A 28 0.61 -6.70 3.27
C ALA A 28 -0.38 -6.09 4.27
N TYR A 29 -1.54 -5.61 3.79
CA TYR A 29 -2.60 -5.03 4.63
C TYR A 29 -3.61 -6.08 5.13
N LEU A 30 -3.82 -7.16 4.38
CA LEU A 30 -4.86 -8.15 4.66
C LEU A 30 -4.66 -8.89 5.98
N SER A 31 -5.65 -8.78 6.86
CA SER A 31 -5.72 -9.54 8.10
C SER A 31 -5.76 -11.05 7.84
N PHE A 32 -6.49 -11.51 6.82
CA PHE A 32 -6.52 -12.91 6.39
C PHE A 32 -5.12 -13.45 6.09
N GLN A 33 -4.27 -12.66 5.43
CA GLN A 33 -2.90 -13.05 5.10
C GLN A 33 -2.02 -13.05 6.35
N ARG A 34 -2.11 -12.03 7.21
CA ARG A 34 -1.34 -11.91 8.45
C ARG A 34 -1.60 -13.08 9.41
N TYR A 35 -2.85 -13.54 9.51
CA TYR A 35 -3.27 -14.60 10.42
C TYR A 35 -3.37 -15.98 9.76
N ARG A 36 -2.83 -16.15 8.54
CA ARG A 36 -2.98 -17.39 7.77
C ARG A 36 -2.55 -18.66 8.50
N ASN A 37 -1.58 -18.58 9.41
CA ASN A 37 -1.05 -19.72 10.16
C ASN A 37 -1.50 -19.72 11.64
N SER A 38 -2.55 -18.98 11.99
CA SER A 38 -3.03 -18.88 13.37
C SER A 38 -3.60 -20.21 13.86
N LYS A 39 -3.18 -20.66 15.05
CA LYS A 39 -3.66 -21.90 15.68
C LYS A 39 -5.10 -21.80 16.20
N HIS A 40 -5.62 -20.58 16.35
CA HIS A 40 -6.93 -20.32 16.97
C HIS A 40 -7.75 -19.40 16.07
N LEU A 41 -8.20 -19.94 14.93
CA LEU A 41 -9.16 -19.26 14.06
C LEU A 41 -10.58 -19.61 14.50
N THR A 42 -11.31 -18.60 15.00
CA THR A 42 -12.73 -18.72 15.32
C THR A 42 -13.57 -18.14 14.19
N ALA A 43 -14.82 -18.57 14.03
CA ALA A 43 -15.74 -18.00 13.04
C ALA A 43 -15.89 -16.48 13.22
N ARG A 44 -15.99 -16.00 14.47
CA ARG A 44 -16.03 -14.56 14.81
C ARG A 44 -14.77 -13.79 14.36
N THR A 45 -13.61 -14.44 14.40
CA THR A 45 -12.35 -13.84 13.92
C THR A 45 -12.40 -13.67 12.40
N ILE A 46 -12.86 -14.70 11.68
CA ILE A 46 -13.00 -14.67 10.22
C ILE A 46 -14.03 -13.60 9.80
N GLU A 47 -15.19 -13.55 10.44
CA GLU A 47 -16.22 -12.54 10.19
C GLU A 47 -15.67 -11.11 10.40
N ARG A 48 -14.86 -10.89 11.43
CA ARG A 48 -14.20 -9.59 11.64
C ARG A 48 -13.23 -9.24 10.50
N PHE A 49 -12.49 -10.22 9.97
CA PHE A 49 -11.58 -9.99 8.85
C PHE A 49 -12.37 -9.69 7.58
N GLU A 50 -13.48 -10.39 7.35
CA GLU A 50 -14.40 -10.14 6.24
C GLU A 50 -14.96 -8.70 6.30
N ASN A 51 -15.44 -8.26 7.47
CA ASN A 51 -15.95 -6.90 7.66
C ASN A 51 -14.90 -5.79 7.46
N ARG A 52 -13.61 -6.12 7.44
CA ARG A 52 -12.50 -5.16 7.23
C ARG A 52 -11.88 -5.25 5.85
N VAL A 53 -12.19 -6.29 5.09
CA VAL A 53 -11.45 -6.64 3.87
C VAL A 53 -11.51 -5.52 2.83
N ASP A 54 -12.66 -4.88 2.69
CA ASP A 54 -12.85 -3.78 1.75
C ASP A 54 -11.91 -2.60 2.07
N GLN A 55 -11.84 -2.22 3.35
CA GLN A 55 -10.95 -1.14 3.81
C GLN A 55 -9.48 -1.54 3.70
N GLU A 56 -9.12 -2.78 4.00
CA GLU A 56 -7.75 -3.28 3.90
C GLU A 56 -7.27 -3.34 2.45
N VAL A 57 -8.13 -3.78 1.52
CA VAL A 57 -7.84 -3.75 0.07
C VAL A 57 -7.70 -2.31 -0.41
N ARG A 58 -8.62 -1.43 -0.02
CA ARG A 58 -8.55 0.00 -0.35
C ARG A 58 -7.21 0.61 0.09
N SER A 59 -6.82 0.44 1.35
CA SER A 59 -5.53 0.96 1.84
C SER A 59 -4.31 0.32 1.14
N GLY A 60 -4.42 -0.92 0.68
CA GLY A 60 -3.38 -1.54 -0.15
C GLY A 60 -3.29 -0.99 -1.58
N LEU A 61 -4.35 -0.33 -2.07
CA LEU A 61 -4.45 0.18 -3.43
C LEU A 61 -4.25 1.71 -3.52
N GLU A 62 -4.57 2.45 -2.45
CA GLU A 62 -4.44 3.90 -2.33
C GLU A 62 -3.05 4.44 -2.74
N PRO A 63 -1.91 3.85 -2.31
CA PRO A 63 -0.58 4.35 -2.69
C PRO A 63 -0.28 4.33 -4.19
N PHE A 64 -1.08 3.57 -4.95
CA PHE A 64 -0.97 3.46 -6.41
C PHE A 64 -2.07 4.24 -7.13
N GLY A 65 -2.78 5.13 -6.43
CA GLY A 65 -3.77 5.99 -7.05
C GLY A 65 -5.17 5.39 -7.19
N TYR A 66 -5.45 4.21 -6.62
CA TYR A 66 -6.76 3.57 -6.72
C TYR A 66 -7.57 3.78 -5.43
N PHE A 67 -8.45 4.79 -5.44
CA PHE A 67 -9.20 5.22 -4.26
C PHE A 67 -10.62 4.69 -4.20
N GLN A 68 -11.14 4.06 -5.25
CA GLN A 68 -12.51 3.55 -5.26
C GLN A 68 -12.58 2.11 -5.78
N PRO A 69 -11.78 1.19 -5.22
CA PRO A 69 -11.84 -0.20 -5.64
C PRO A 69 -13.17 -0.83 -5.22
N THR A 70 -13.67 -1.74 -6.05
CA THR A 70 -14.78 -2.64 -5.70
C THR A 70 -14.20 -4.00 -5.34
N VAL A 71 -14.63 -4.54 -4.21
CA VAL A 71 -14.17 -5.84 -3.70
C VAL A 71 -15.37 -6.75 -3.54
N ARG A 72 -15.25 -7.99 -4.02
CA ARG A 72 -16.23 -9.05 -3.82
C ARG A 72 -15.55 -10.21 -3.08
N PRO A 73 -15.63 -10.25 -1.75
CA PRO A 73 -15.05 -11.34 -0.98
C PRO A 73 -15.96 -12.58 -1.00
N THR A 74 -15.36 -13.75 -1.13
CA THR A 74 -15.99 -15.05 -0.87
C THR A 74 -15.16 -15.79 0.16
N VAL A 75 -15.75 -16.05 1.32
CA VAL A 75 -15.10 -16.75 2.43
C VAL A 75 -15.79 -18.08 2.67
N ALA A 76 -15.03 -19.18 2.57
CA ALA A 76 -15.55 -20.52 2.75
C ALA A 76 -14.65 -21.34 3.67
N GLN A 77 -15.26 -22.05 4.62
CA GLN A 77 -14.55 -23.04 5.41
C GLN A 77 -14.41 -24.34 4.59
N THR A 78 -13.18 -24.74 4.29
CA THR A 78 -12.93 -25.96 3.48
C THR A 78 -12.82 -27.21 4.33
N SER A 79 -12.43 -27.07 5.60
CA SER A 79 -12.44 -28.12 6.62
C SER A 79 -12.38 -27.49 8.02
N PRO A 80 -12.55 -28.23 9.13
CA PRO A 80 -12.39 -27.68 10.47
C PRO A 80 -11.05 -26.93 10.61
N GLY A 81 -11.13 -25.65 10.98
CA GLY A 81 -9.97 -24.74 11.09
C GLY A 81 -9.37 -24.21 9.77
N ASN A 82 -9.76 -24.71 8.59
CA ASN A 82 -9.20 -24.29 7.31
C ASN A 82 -10.18 -23.45 6.49
N TRP A 83 -9.68 -22.34 5.95
CA TRP A 83 -10.47 -21.35 5.25
C TRP A 83 -9.87 -21.02 3.89
N ARG A 84 -10.74 -20.84 2.91
CA ARG A 84 -10.42 -20.28 1.60
C ARG A 84 -11.10 -18.92 1.48
N VAL A 85 -10.30 -17.92 1.13
CA VAL A 85 -10.72 -16.55 0.91
C VAL A 85 -10.40 -16.20 -0.54
N ILE A 86 -11.42 -15.90 -1.32
CA ILE A 86 -11.29 -15.44 -2.71
C ILE A 86 -11.70 -13.97 -2.72
N LEU A 87 -10.84 -13.12 -3.25
CA LEU A 87 -11.09 -11.69 -3.40
C LEU A 87 -11.09 -11.35 -4.89
N ASP A 88 -12.27 -11.08 -5.43
CA ASP A 88 -12.43 -10.52 -6.77
C ASP A 88 -12.39 -9.00 -6.67
N ILE A 89 -11.31 -8.39 -7.16
CA ILE A 89 -11.01 -6.97 -6.98
C ILE A 89 -11.04 -6.28 -8.34
N ASP A 90 -11.85 -5.22 -8.45
CA ASP A 90 -11.74 -4.23 -9.51
C ASP A 90 -11.14 -2.94 -8.91
N PRO A 91 -9.91 -2.54 -9.30
CA PRO A 91 -9.30 -1.29 -8.82
C PRO A 91 -10.10 -0.03 -9.15
N GLY A 92 -10.92 -0.09 -10.19
CA GLY A 92 -11.56 1.08 -10.78
C GLY A 92 -10.56 2.00 -11.50
N PRO A 93 -10.98 3.22 -11.87
CA PRO A 93 -10.11 4.19 -12.52
C PRO A 93 -9.06 4.73 -11.55
N PRO A 94 -7.81 4.92 -11.99
CA PRO A 94 -6.80 5.56 -11.18
C PRO A 94 -7.07 7.06 -11.07
N VAL A 95 -6.67 7.65 -9.94
CA VAL A 95 -6.59 9.09 -9.75
C VAL A 95 -5.47 9.64 -10.62
N ILE A 96 -5.79 10.67 -11.39
CA ILE A 96 -4.85 11.36 -12.29
C ILE A 96 -4.38 12.65 -11.64
N LEU A 97 -3.05 12.86 -11.61
CA LEU A 97 -2.42 14.06 -11.08
C LEU A 97 -2.84 15.28 -11.90
N ARG A 98 -3.62 16.18 -11.30
CA ARG A 98 -4.03 17.45 -11.94
C ARG A 98 -2.98 18.54 -11.84
N LYS A 99 -2.17 18.53 -10.77
CA LYS A 99 -1.11 19.51 -10.53
C LYS A 99 0.00 18.88 -9.71
N ALA A 100 1.24 19.09 -10.12
CA ALA A 100 2.44 18.82 -9.35
C ALA A 100 3.23 20.13 -9.19
N ASP A 101 3.58 20.49 -7.94
CA ASP A 101 4.31 21.72 -7.62
C ASP A 101 5.33 21.40 -6.52
N VAL A 102 6.61 21.53 -6.85
CA VAL A 102 7.72 21.28 -5.92
C VAL A 102 8.55 22.56 -5.89
N ARG A 103 8.73 23.13 -4.70
CA ARG A 103 9.45 24.39 -4.51
C ARG A 103 10.54 24.21 -3.47
N LEU A 104 11.73 24.65 -3.83
CA LEU A 104 12.87 24.75 -2.91
C LEU A 104 12.91 26.18 -2.36
N THR A 105 13.20 26.30 -1.06
CA THR A 105 13.28 27.59 -0.36
C THR A 105 14.49 27.62 0.55
N GLY A 106 15.02 28.81 0.82
CA GLY A 106 16.20 28.98 1.68
C GLY A 106 17.52 28.81 0.92
N PRO A 107 18.65 28.63 1.64
CA PRO A 107 19.98 28.66 1.04
C PRO A 107 20.23 27.61 -0.05
N GLY A 108 19.62 26.42 0.06
CA GLY A 108 19.76 25.35 -0.93
C GLY A 108 18.89 25.52 -2.18
N ALA A 109 18.09 26.58 -2.31
CA ALA A 109 17.12 26.70 -3.40
C ALA A 109 17.74 26.78 -4.80
N THR A 110 18.95 27.30 -4.90
CA THR A 110 19.72 27.41 -6.16
C THR A 110 20.88 26.42 -6.23
N ASP A 111 21.02 25.54 -5.25
CA ASP A 111 22.12 24.57 -5.21
C ASP A 111 21.87 23.47 -6.27
N PRO A 112 22.86 23.17 -7.14
CA PRO A 112 22.79 22.09 -8.12
C PRO A 112 22.35 20.74 -7.55
N LEU A 113 22.70 20.44 -6.28
CA LEU A 113 22.34 19.20 -5.60
C LEU A 113 20.82 18.99 -5.53
N PHE A 114 20.06 20.05 -5.26
CA PHE A 114 18.60 19.97 -5.15
C PHE A 114 17.89 20.28 -6.45
N THR A 115 18.38 21.26 -7.20
CA THR A 115 17.77 21.63 -8.49
C THR A 115 17.81 20.48 -9.49
N HIS A 116 18.85 19.64 -9.46
CA HIS A 116 18.90 18.42 -10.26
C HIS A 116 17.79 17.42 -9.91
N ILE A 117 17.52 17.21 -8.62
CA ILE A 117 16.42 16.34 -8.13
C ILE A 117 15.08 16.89 -8.61
N THR A 118 14.83 18.20 -8.43
CA THR A 118 13.56 18.82 -8.83
C THR A 118 13.39 18.97 -10.34
N ALA A 119 14.46 18.89 -11.12
CA ALA A 119 14.39 18.84 -12.59
C ALA A 119 13.95 17.45 -13.11
N HIS A 120 14.14 16.40 -12.30
CA HIS A 120 13.85 15.01 -12.67
C HIS A 120 12.79 14.40 -11.76
N LEU A 121 11.65 15.09 -11.60
CA LEU A 121 10.55 14.59 -10.78
C LEU A 121 10.06 13.22 -11.31
N PRO A 122 9.80 12.25 -10.40
CA PRO A 122 9.35 10.92 -10.78
C PRO A 122 7.85 10.85 -11.11
N PHE A 123 7.19 12.00 -11.24
CA PHE A 123 5.76 12.12 -11.54
C PHE A 123 5.50 13.40 -12.33
N ARG A 124 4.47 13.37 -13.19
CA ARG A 124 4.05 14.51 -14.02
C ARG A 124 2.55 14.73 -13.95
N THR A 125 2.13 15.98 -14.17
CA THR A 125 0.72 16.30 -14.38
C THR A 125 0.18 15.48 -15.55
N GLY A 126 -1.00 14.88 -15.38
CA GLY A 126 -1.63 13.99 -16.36
C GLY A 126 -1.29 12.51 -16.18
N GLU A 127 -0.30 12.19 -15.34
CA GLU A 127 0.01 10.80 -14.99
C GLU A 127 -0.85 10.30 -13.82
N GLN A 128 -0.93 8.98 -13.69
CA GLN A 128 -1.53 8.34 -12.53
C GLN A 128 -0.78 8.72 -11.26
N LEU A 129 -1.54 9.03 -10.21
CA LEU A 129 -0.98 9.27 -8.89
C LEU A 129 -0.19 8.05 -8.42
N ASN A 130 1.05 8.29 -8.03
CA ASN A 130 1.92 7.30 -7.42
C ASN A 130 2.51 7.90 -6.13
N GLU A 131 1.94 7.52 -5.00
CA GLU A 131 2.37 7.99 -3.69
C GLU A 131 3.77 7.48 -3.34
N VAL A 132 4.15 6.31 -3.83
CA VAL A 132 5.51 5.77 -3.64
C VAL A 132 6.55 6.70 -4.27
N ALA A 133 6.32 7.19 -5.48
CA ALA A 133 7.20 8.15 -6.16
C ALA A 133 7.28 9.47 -5.39
N TYR A 134 6.16 9.93 -4.83
CA TYR A 134 6.08 11.13 -4.00
C TYR A 134 6.90 11.00 -2.71
N GLU A 135 6.78 9.89 -1.98
CA GLU A 135 7.54 9.64 -0.76
C GLU A 135 9.04 9.42 -1.02
N GLN A 136 9.39 8.82 -2.17
CA GLN A 136 10.78 8.67 -2.60
C GLN A 136 11.45 10.02 -2.84
N LEU A 137 10.79 10.93 -3.55
CA LEU A 137 11.29 12.29 -3.79
C LEU A 137 11.52 13.04 -2.48
N LYS A 138 10.55 13.03 -1.55
CA LYS A 138 10.71 13.66 -0.23
C LYS A 138 11.93 13.12 0.50
N SER A 139 12.06 11.81 0.53
CA SER A 139 13.13 11.15 1.24
C SER A 139 14.49 11.44 0.58
N GLU A 140 14.54 11.55 -0.74
CA GLU A 140 15.74 11.95 -1.47
C GLU A 140 16.17 13.38 -1.12
N LEU A 141 15.25 14.35 -1.18
CA LEU A 141 15.54 15.74 -0.81
C LEU A 141 16.08 15.85 0.62
N LEU A 142 15.45 15.18 1.59
CA LEU A 142 15.87 15.22 2.99
C LEU A 142 17.21 14.50 3.22
N ARG A 143 17.44 13.37 2.55
CA ARG A 143 18.73 12.67 2.62
C ARG A 143 19.86 13.52 2.05
N THR A 144 19.67 14.11 0.87
CA THR A 144 20.65 15.00 0.25
C THR A 144 20.95 16.19 1.16
N ALA A 145 19.93 16.79 1.76
CA ALA A 145 20.13 17.87 2.72
C ALA A 145 20.99 17.46 3.92
N ALA A 146 20.67 16.32 4.54
CA ALA A 146 21.46 15.79 5.65
C ALA A 146 22.91 15.48 5.26
N THR A 147 23.13 14.88 4.08
CA THR A 147 24.48 14.52 3.59
C THR A 147 25.36 15.74 3.36
N TYR A 148 24.80 16.85 2.88
CA TYR A 148 25.57 18.05 2.51
C TYR A 148 25.48 19.19 3.55
N GLY A 149 25.07 18.88 4.78
CA GLY A 149 25.16 19.80 5.93
C GLY A 149 24.01 20.80 6.06
N TYR A 150 22.90 20.61 5.35
CA TYR A 150 21.68 21.39 5.52
C TYR A 150 20.85 20.85 6.70
N LEU A 151 21.37 21.03 7.92
CA LEU A 151 20.84 20.38 9.14
C LEU A 151 19.42 20.84 9.53
N ASP A 152 19.03 22.06 9.17
CA ASP A 152 17.69 22.61 9.42
C ASP A 152 16.67 22.27 8.31
N ALA A 153 17.07 21.49 7.30
CA ALA A 153 16.20 21.16 6.19
C ALA A 153 14.98 20.35 6.65
N ARG A 154 13.80 20.80 6.22
CA ARG A 154 12.53 20.18 6.57
C ARG A 154 11.49 20.45 5.49
N LEU A 155 10.50 19.58 5.40
CA LEU A 155 9.32 19.81 4.57
C LEU A 155 8.39 20.79 5.27
N THR A 156 8.33 22.03 4.79
CA THR A 156 7.47 23.09 5.36
C THR A 156 6.01 22.93 4.96
N ARG A 157 5.74 22.38 3.78
CA ARG A 157 4.42 21.96 3.30
C ARG A 157 4.55 20.66 2.52
N HIS A 158 3.64 19.73 2.79
CA HIS A 158 3.47 18.49 2.04
C HIS A 158 1.99 18.12 2.09
N ALA A 159 1.34 17.99 0.94
CA ALA A 159 -0.06 17.64 0.86
C ALA A 159 -0.31 16.84 -0.42
N LEU A 160 -1.04 15.74 -0.27
CA LEU A 160 -1.64 14.98 -1.34
C LEU A 160 -3.15 15.14 -1.15
N LEU A 161 -3.79 15.84 -2.09
CA LEU A 161 -5.22 16.16 -2.04
C LEU A 161 -5.90 15.34 -3.14
N VAL A 162 -6.79 14.45 -2.73
CA VAL A 162 -7.59 13.56 -3.58
C VAL A 162 -9.06 13.83 -3.33
#